data_AF-A0A2X3IWW7-F1
#
_entry.id   AF-A0A2X3IWW7-F1
#
_cell.length_a   1.000
_cell.length_b   1.000
_cell.length_c   1.000
_cell.angle_alpha   90.00
_cell.angle_beta   90.00
_cell.angle_gamma   90.00
#
_symmetry.space_group_name_H-M   'P 1'
#
loop_
_entity.id
_entity.type
_entity.pdbx_description
1 polymer ?
#
loop_
_entity_poly.entity_id
_entity_poly.type
_entity_poly.pdbx_seq_one_letter_code
_entity_poly.pdbx_strand_id
1 'polypeptide(L)'
;MRRVLPLVSAMFRHWGSLTLSFFAPGWGDILAIEGGAFDYITIGGVFSLLAGEERAALLQWCRQNLSASGVIALQWQTLPGEHHAVELRQILQSLVVQSGAQGVDAQVAAARAKLALLLAELPAGELKAKVEEALRESDLILTLRYLGQAGEPLDFSHFCALVSENGLHYVGDVIPQYELPQHYGDEIEAACRESVDQSRTVNQQHLDNLLGRSQRFSLLSAVQGEHTPPPQPDLSLLGQFHWAGNFRRMVNEEGAGRHRPH
;
A
#
# COMPACT_ATOMS: atom_id res chain seq x y z
N MET A 1 -10.44 4.05 -23.10
CA MET A 1 -11.03 3.97 -21.74
C MET A 1 -12.50 4.44 -21.61
N ARG A 2 -13.23 4.79 -22.69
CA ARG A 2 -14.62 5.32 -22.60
C ARG A 2 -15.76 4.31 -22.35
N ARG A 3 -15.50 3.01 -22.14
CA ARG A 3 -16.55 1.97 -22.06
C ARG A 3 -16.80 1.33 -20.68
N VAL A 4 -16.04 1.69 -19.64
CA VAL A 4 -16.15 1.04 -18.31
C VAL A 4 -17.18 1.73 -17.40
N LEU A 5 -17.38 3.04 -17.55
CA LEU A 5 -18.30 3.82 -16.69
C LEU A 5 -19.78 3.39 -16.74
N PRO A 6 -20.37 3.04 -17.90
CA PRO A 6 -21.77 2.66 -17.97
C PRO A 6 -22.08 1.35 -17.23
N LEU A 7 -21.11 0.44 -17.14
CA LEU A 7 -21.30 -0.89 -16.55
C LEU A 7 -21.38 -0.82 -15.02
N VAL A 8 -20.53 0.00 -14.39
CA VAL A 8 -20.51 0.16 -12.93
C VAL A 8 -21.78 0.83 -12.43
N SER A 9 -22.23 1.90 -13.10
CA SER A 9 -23.51 2.57 -12.77
C SER A 9 -24.74 1.70 -13.04
N ALA A 10 -24.66 0.72 -13.96
CA ALA A 10 -25.73 -0.24 -14.19
C ALA A 10 -25.80 -1.34 -13.11
N MET A 11 -24.65 -1.81 -12.60
CA MET A 11 -24.59 -2.87 -11.57
C MET A 11 -25.21 -2.45 -10.23
N PHE A 12 -25.05 -1.18 -9.80
CA PHE A 12 -25.52 -0.72 -8.50
C PHE A 12 -26.98 -0.21 -8.47
N ARG A 13 -27.62 -0.04 -9.63
CA ARG A 13 -29.05 0.33 -9.69
C ARG A 13 -30.00 -0.75 -9.12
N HIS A 14 -29.51 -1.98 -8.93
CA HIS A 14 -30.26 -3.07 -8.30
C HIS A 14 -30.15 -3.12 -6.77
N TRP A 15 -29.28 -2.29 -6.17
CA TRP A 15 -29.03 -2.28 -4.73
C TRP A 15 -29.64 -1.00 -4.15
N GLY A 16 -30.77 -1.14 -3.45
CA GLY A 16 -31.49 -0.01 -2.87
C GLY A 16 -30.66 0.84 -1.90
N SER A 17 -30.97 2.14 -1.87
CA SER A 17 -30.54 3.16 -0.89
C SER A 17 -29.05 3.27 -0.55
N LEU A 18 -28.15 3.07 -1.51
CA LEU A 18 -26.77 3.49 -1.36
C LEU A 18 -26.60 4.90 -1.95
N THR A 19 -26.24 5.88 -1.12
CA THR A 19 -25.82 7.21 -1.57
C THR A 19 -24.38 7.11 -2.09
N LEU A 20 -24.22 6.45 -3.25
CA LEU A 20 -22.94 6.30 -3.93
C LEU A 20 -22.89 7.20 -5.15
N SER A 21 -21.91 8.10 -5.18
CA SER A 21 -21.59 8.92 -6.33
C SER A 21 -20.25 8.48 -6.90
N PHE A 22 -20.22 8.15 -8.19
CA PHE A 22 -19.01 7.77 -8.89
C PHE A 22 -18.57 8.90 -9.80
N PHE A 23 -17.27 9.18 -9.77
CA PHE A 23 -16.65 10.18 -10.62
C PHE A 23 -15.51 9.51 -11.41
N ALA A 24 -15.24 10.00 -12.61
CA ALA A 24 -14.03 9.64 -13.39
C ALA A 24 -13.16 10.89 -13.66
N PRO A 25 -12.70 11.56 -12.58
CA PRO A 25 -11.92 12.78 -12.68
C PRO A 25 -10.51 12.50 -13.19
N GLY A 26 -9.91 13.47 -13.89
CA GLY A 26 -8.46 13.53 -14.03
C GLY A 26 -7.80 13.91 -12.71
N TRP A 27 -6.47 13.80 -12.63
CA TRP A 27 -5.72 14.16 -11.42
C TRP A 27 -6.02 15.60 -10.92
N GLY A 28 -6.03 16.57 -11.83
CA GLY A 28 -6.38 17.96 -11.49
C GLY A 28 -7.82 18.13 -11.00
N ASP A 29 -8.76 17.36 -11.53
CA ASP A 29 -10.15 17.40 -11.09
C ASP A 29 -10.32 16.82 -9.68
N ILE A 30 -9.53 15.79 -9.31
CA ILE A 30 -9.50 15.25 -7.94
C ILE A 30 -9.02 16.34 -6.98
N LEU A 31 -7.92 17.00 -7.30
CA LEU A 31 -7.32 18.03 -6.44
C LEU A 31 -8.18 19.29 -6.33
N ALA A 32 -9.07 19.53 -7.30
CA ALA A 32 -10.03 20.64 -7.28
C ALA A 32 -11.28 20.36 -6.44
N ILE A 33 -11.44 19.15 -5.88
CA ILE A 33 -12.54 18.87 -4.94
C ILE A 33 -12.24 19.62 -3.63
N GLU A 34 -13.07 20.60 -3.31
CA GLU A 34 -13.01 21.40 -2.09
C GLU A 34 -14.26 21.20 -1.23
N GLY A 35 -14.13 21.43 0.08
CA GLY A 35 -15.26 21.54 1.00
C GLY A 35 -15.80 20.21 1.53
N GLY A 36 -15.14 19.08 1.25
CA GLY A 36 -15.45 17.80 1.90
C GLY A 36 -14.81 17.75 3.27
N ALA A 37 -15.57 17.50 4.34
CA ALA A 37 -15.02 17.05 5.63
C ALA A 37 -15.25 15.54 5.71
N PHE A 38 -14.43 14.77 5.00
CA PHE A 38 -14.55 13.32 4.96
C PHE A 38 -14.07 12.73 6.28
N ASP A 39 -14.89 11.87 6.88
CA ASP A 39 -14.47 11.09 8.06
C ASP A 39 -13.51 9.96 7.66
N TYR A 40 -13.60 9.50 6.41
CA TYR A 40 -12.72 8.46 5.88
C TYR A 40 -12.29 8.80 4.46
N ILE A 41 -10.98 8.71 4.22
CA ILE A 41 -10.40 8.77 2.88
C ILE A 41 -9.65 7.45 2.67
N THR A 42 -9.91 6.75 1.57
CA THR A 42 -9.19 5.50 1.25
C THR A 42 -8.53 5.60 -0.11
N ILE A 43 -7.24 5.29 -0.16
CA ILE A 43 -6.40 5.40 -1.35
C ILE A 43 -5.71 4.06 -1.58
N GLY A 44 -6.14 3.35 -2.63
CA GLY A 44 -5.61 2.04 -3.00
C GLY A 44 -4.55 2.13 -4.10
N GLY A 45 -3.28 1.93 -3.75
CA GLY A 45 -2.18 1.63 -4.68
C GLY A 45 -1.69 2.77 -5.59
N VAL A 46 -2.50 3.81 -5.83
CA VAL A 46 -2.12 4.92 -6.71
C VAL A 46 -0.98 5.77 -6.14
N PHE A 47 -0.85 5.89 -4.82
CA PHE A 47 0.18 6.70 -4.17
C PHE A 47 1.60 6.33 -4.61
N SER A 48 1.87 5.03 -4.81
CA SER A 48 3.18 4.54 -5.24
C SER A 48 3.51 4.83 -6.71
N LEU A 49 2.50 5.18 -7.52
CA LEU A 49 2.68 5.59 -8.90
C LEU A 49 3.00 7.08 -9.04
N LEU A 50 2.75 7.88 -7.99
CA LEU A 50 2.99 9.32 -7.97
C LEU A 50 4.46 9.65 -7.65
N ALA A 51 4.95 10.80 -8.12
CA ALA A 51 6.30 11.29 -7.85
C ALA A 51 6.30 12.65 -7.15
N GLY A 52 7.27 12.89 -6.27
CA GLY A 52 7.59 14.21 -5.69
C GLY A 52 6.37 15.04 -5.29
N GLU A 53 6.14 16.12 -6.04
CA GLU A 53 5.06 17.09 -5.82
C GLU A 53 3.65 16.47 -5.89
N GLU A 54 3.44 15.41 -6.68
CA GLU A 54 2.14 14.75 -6.77
C GLU A 54 1.78 14.02 -5.46
N ARG A 55 2.76 13.41 -4.79
CA ARG A 55 2.55 12.78 -3.48
C ARG A 55 2.22 13.83 -2.43
N ALA A 56 2.96 14.94 -2.42
CA ALA A 56 2.70 16.05 -1.50
C ALA A 56 1.31 16.66 -1.75
N ALA A 57 0.96 16.93 -3.02
CA ALA A 57 -0.34 17.45 -3.40
C ALA A 57 -1.49 16.52 -2.96
N LEU A 58 -1.33 15.21 -3.10
CA LEU A 58 -2.31 14.24 -2.62
C LEU A 58 -2.49 14.32 -1.10
N LEU A 59 -1.39 14.33 -0.35
CA LEU A 59 -1.43 14.38 1.12
C LEU A 59 -2.01 15.71 1.61
N GLN A 60 -1.65 16.82 0.97
CA GLN A 60 -2.20 18.13 1.26
C GLN A 60 -3.71 18.18 0.98
N TRP A 61 -4.16 17.64 -0.16
CA TRP A 61 -5.58 17.53 -0.48
C TRP A 61 -6.31 16.69 0.56
N CYS A 62 -5.75 15.55 0.95
CA CYS A 62 -6.30 14.72 2.02
C CYS A 62 -6.42 15.52 3.31
N ARG A 63 -5.36 16.23 3.70
CA ARG A 63 -5.34 17.04 4.92
C ARG A 63 -6.40 18.14 4.92
N GLN A 64 -6.64 18.78 3.78
CA GLN A 64 -7.63 19.85 3.64
C GLN A 64 -9.07 19.34 3.66
N ASN A 65 -9.28 18.10 3.18
CA ASN A 65 -10.61 17.51 3.07
C ASN A 65 -10.92 16.46 4.15
N LEU A 66 -10.04 16.27 5.13
CA LEU A 66 -10.28 15.36 6.26
C LEU A 66 -11.03 16.08 7.38
N SER A 67 -12.04 15.43 7.95
CA SER A 67 -12.69 15.93 9.16
C SER A 67 -11.72 15.92 10.36
N ALA A 68 -12.05 16.65 11.42
CA ALA A 68 -11.17 16.76 12.60
C ALA A 68 -10.87 15.41 13.28
N SER A 69 -11.78 14.44 13.16
CA SER A 69 -11.62 13.07 13.68
C SER A 69 -11.48 12.05 12.56
N GLY A 70 -11.23 12.51 11.32
CA GLY A 70 -11.17 11.65 10.17
C GLY A 70 -9.88 10.83 10.11
N VAL A 71 -9.95 9.73 9.37
CA VAL A 71 -8.83 8.79 9.17
C VAL A 71 -8.61 8.56 7.68
N ILE A 72 -7.33 8.57 7.27
CA ILE A 72 -6.93 8.21 5.91
C ILE A 72 -6.36 6.79 5.95
N ALA A 73 -6.85 5.90 5.10
CA ALA A 73 -6.25 4.62 4.82
C ALA A 73 -5.51 4.70 3.48
N LEU A 74 -4.19 4.57 3.48
CA LEU A 74 -3.32 4.71 2.31
C LEU A 74 -2.52 3.44 2.09
N GLN A 75 -2.75 2.75 0.97
CA GLN A 75 -1.92 1.64 0.54
C GLN A 75 -0.76 2.14 -0.30
N TRP A 76 0.46 1.73 0.05
CA TRP A 76 1.67 2.12 -0.64
C TRP A 76 2.74 1.03 -0.55
N GLN A 77 3.62 1.03 -1.53
CA GLN A 77 4.76 0.14 -1.65
C GLN A 77 6.01 0.72 -0.98
N THR A 78 6.80 -0.12 -0.33
CA THR A 78 7.92 0.29 0.51
C THR A 78 9.21 -0.45 0.19
N LEU A 79 10.33 0.18 0.51
CA LEU A 79 11.63 -0.48 0.60
C LEU A 79 11.73 -1.27 1.91
N PRO A 80 12.52 -2.38 1.92
CA PRO A 80 13.36 -2.85 0.82
C PRO A 80 12.65 -3.76 -0.21
N GLY A 81 11.41 -4.20 0.04
CA GLY A 81 10.75 -5.21 -0.79
C GLY A 81 10.48 -4.81 -2.25
N GLU A 82 10.43 -3.52 -2.56
CA GLU A 82 10.32 -3.03 -3.95
C GLU A 82 11.65 -2.93 -4.71
N HIS A 83 12.78 -3.32 -4.13
CA HIS A 83 14.09 -3.21 -4.77
C HIS A 83 14.12 -3.80 -6.20
N HIS A 84 13.59 -5.02 -6.39
CA HIS A 84 13.55 -5.66 -7.71
C HIS A 84 12.58 -5.00 -8.69
N ALA A 85 11.58 -4.25 -8.21
CA ALA A 85 10.72 -3.45 -9.08
C ALA A 85 11.45 -2.21 -9.59
N VAL A 86 12.31 -1.60 -8.77
CA VAL A 86 13.21 -0.52 -9.17
C VAL A 86 14.23 -1.02 -10.20
N GLU A 87 14.87 -2.16 -9.93
CA GLU A 87 15.80 -2.79 -10.87
C GLU A 87 15.13 -3.10 -12.22
N LEU A 88 13.94 -3.72 -12.21
CA LEU A 88 13.20 -4.01 -13.42
C LEU A 88 12.83 -2.73 -14.20
N ARG A 89 12.43 -1.66 -13.52
CA ARG A 89 12.14 -0.35 -14.14
C ARG A 89 13.36 0.19 -14.87
N GLN A 90 14.53 0.18 -14.24
CA GLN A 90 15.78 0.65 -14.86
C GLN A 90 16.12 -0.18 -16.12
N ILE A 91 15.98 -1.49 -16.05
CA ILE A 91 16.18 -2.40 -17.19
C ILE A 91 15.23 -2.03 -18.34
N LEU A 92 13.93 -1.91 -18.07
CA LEU A 92 12.93 -1.63 -19.09
C LEU A 92 13.11 -0.24 -19.71
N GLN A 93 13.35 0.79 -18.92
CA GLN A 93 13.57 2.15 -19.43
C GLN A 93 14.80 2.23 -20.34
N SER A 94 15.92 1.64 -19.92
CA SER A 94 17.15 1.59 -20.73
C SER A 94 16.91 0.92 -22.09
N LEU A 95 16.18 -0.19 -22.09
CA LEU A 95 15.98 -1.00 -23.29
C LEU A 95 14.91 -0.43 -24.22
N VAL A 96 13.88 0.22 -23.68
CA VAL A 96 12.92 0.97 -24.49
C VAL A 96 13.61 2.12 -25.22
N VAL A 97 14.52 2.85 -24.55
CA VAL A 97 15.34 3.89 -25.20
C VAL A 97 16.20 3.30 -26.32
N GLN A 98 16.87 2.16 -26.08
CA GLN A 98 17.71 1.49 -27.10
C GLN A 98 16.90 0.98 -28.31
N SER A 99 15.65 0.56 -28.10
CA SER A 99 14.78 0.08 -29.18
C SER A 99 14.36 1.18 -30.17
N GLY A 100 14.52 2.46 -29.80
CA GLY A 100 14.04 3.59 -30.59
C GLY A 100 12.52 3.74 -30.62
N ALA A 101 11.76 2.99 -29.81
CA ALA A 101 10.30 3.02 -29.77
C ALA A 101 9.75 4.42 -29.46
N GLN A 102 8.92 4.94 -30.36
CA GLN A 102 8.28 6.26 -30.24
C GLN A 102 6.79 6.11 -29.93
N GLY A 103 6.32 6.84 -28.93
CA GLY A 103 4.92 6.80 -28.49
C GLY A 103 4.61 5.62 -27.56
N VAL A 104 3.57 5.81 -26.74
CA VAL A 104 3.24 4.90 -25.62
C VAL A 104 3.01 3.46 -26.10
N ASP A 105 2.26 3.26 -27.17
CA ASP A 105 1.93 1.91 -27.67
C ASP A 105 3.17 1.13 -28.11
N ALA A 106 4.10 1.80 -28.81
CA ALA A 106 5.36 1.18 -29.24
C ALA A 106 6.27 0.88 -28.05
N GLN A 107 6.32 1.77 -27.06
CA GLN A 107 7.10 1.56 -25.83
C GLN A 107 6.56 0.39 -25.01
N VAL A 108 5.24 0.27 -24.88
CA VAL A 108 4.59 -0.86 -24.21
C VAL A 108 4.88 -2.16 -24.94
N ALA A 109 4.75 -2.19 -26.27
CA ALA A 109 5.06 -3.37 -27.08
C ALA A 109 6.53 -3.80 -26.91
N ALA A 110 7.47 -2.84 -26.93
CA ALA A 110 8.89 -3.11 -26.68
C ALA A 110 9.14 -3.64 -25.26
N ALA A 111 8.50 -3.07 -24.25
CA ALA A 111 8.61 -3.52 -22.87
C ALA A 111 8.07 -4.94 -22.68
N ARG A 112 6.91 -5.28 -23.28
CA ARG A 112 6.34 -6.64 -23.26
C ARG A 112 7.26 -7.66 -23.91
N ALA A 113 7.81 -7.34 -25.08
CA ALA A 113 8.77 -8.20 -25.77
C ALA A 113 10.02 -8.44 -24.90
N LYS A 114 10.50 -7.38 -24.22
CA LYS A 114 11.65 -7.52 -23.34
C LYS A 114 11.36 -8.33 -22.08
N LEU A 115 10.22 -8.13 -21.45
CA LEU A 115 9.79 -8.94 -20.31
C LEU A 115 9.72 -10.43 -20.66
N ALA A 116 9.19 -10.77 -21.84
CA ALA A 116 9.17 -12.15 -22.31
C ALA A 116 10.59 -12.74 -22.49
N LEU A 117 11.54 -11.94 -23.01
CA LEU A 117 12.94 -12.34 -23.11
C LEU A 117 13.57 -12.56 -21.73
N LEU A 118 13.40 -11.61 -20.81
CA LEU A 118 13.91 -11.70 -19.44
C LEU A 118 13.36 -12.93 -18.71
N LEU A 119 12.07 -13.24 -18.91
CA LEU A 119 11.46 -14.44 -18.31
C LEU A 119 12.16 -15.73 -18.75
N ALA A 120 12.58 -15.80 -20.01
CA ALA A 120 13.28 -16.96 -20.55
C ALA A 120 14.75 -17.05 -20.09
N GLU A 121 15.42 -15.91 -19.93
CA GLU A 121 16.87 -15.83 -19.67
C GLU A 121 17.22 -15.77 -18.17
N LEU A 122 16.38 -15.16 -17.34
CA LEU A 122 16.68 -14.98 -15.92
C LEU A 122 16.62 -16.31 -15.15
N PRO A 123 17.55 -16.55 -14.21
CA PRO A 123 17.45 -17.65 -13.27
C PRO A 123 16.25 -17.44 -12.33
N ALA A 124 15.83 -18.51 -11.65
CA ALA A 124 14.81 -18.41 -10.61
C ALA A 124 15.27 -17.46 -9.49
N GLY A 125 14.38 -16.58 -9.04
CA GLY A 125 14.65 -15.58 -8.01
C GLY A 125 13.65 -14.42 -8.05
N GLU A 126 13.81 -13.46 -7.15
CA GLU A 126 12.89 -12.33 -6.95
C GLU A 126 12.74 -11.43 -8.19
N LEU A 127 13.83 -11.18 -8.92
CA LEU A 127 13.76 -10.41 -10.17
C LEU A 127 12.88 -11.12 -11.22
N LYS A 128 13.01 -12.45 -11.35
CA LYS A 128 12.18 -13.23 -12.26
C LYS A 128 10.72 -13.25 -11.83
N ALA A 129 10.44 -13.39 -10.53
CA ALA A 129 9.09 -13.28 -10.00
C ALA A 129 8.48 -11.89 -10.29
N LYS A 130 9.28 -10.82 -10.20
CA LYS A 130 8.83 -9.46 -10.55
C LYS A 130 8.57 -9.30 -12.05
N VAL A 131 9.34 -9.94 -12.92
CA VAL A 131 9.06 -10.01 -14.37
C VAL A 131 7.73 -10.72 -14.65
N GLU A 132 7.45 -11.83 -13.95
CA GLU A 132 6.18 -12.57 -14.06
C GLU A 132 4.98 -11.74 -13.58
N GLU A 133 5.15 -10.94 -12.53
CA GLU A 133 4.15 -9.96 -12.08
C GLU A 133 3.91 -8.89 -13.15
N ALA A 134 4.97 -8.24 -13.65
CA ALA A 134 4.88 -7.19 -14.66
C ALA A 134 4.23 -7.67 -15.97
N LEU A 135 4.43 -8.95 -16.35
CA LEU A 135 3.77 -9.55 -17.52
C LEU A 135 2.26 -9.68 -17.37
N ARG A 136 1.74 -9.81 -16.14
CA ARG A 136 0.30 -9.92 -15.84
C ARG A 136 -0.37 -8.57 -15.67
N GLU A 137 0.40 -7.50 -15.47
CA GLU A 137 -0.14 -6.15 -15.32
C GLU A 137 -0.81 -5.66 -16.60
N SER A 138 -1.77 -4.74 -16.47
CA SER A 138 -2.34 -4.04 -17.62
C SER A 138 -1.32 -3.13 -18.28
N ASP A 139 -1.51 -2.78 -19.56
CA ASP A 139 -0.62 -1.85 -20.25
C ASP A 139 -0.55 -0.48 -19.55
N LEU A 140 -1.67 -0.02 -18.98
CA LEU A 140 -1.71 1.23 -18.20
C LEU A 140 -0.80 1.15 -16.98
N ILE A 141 -0.90 0.08 -16.18
CA ILE A 141 -0.07 -0.08 -14.98
C ILE A 141 1.40 -0.28 -15.38
N LEU A 142 1.67 -1.05 -16.43
CA LEU A 142 3.02 -1.23 -16.94
C LEU A 142 3.64 0.12 -17.36
N THR A 143 2.88 0.94 -18.09
CA THR A 143 3.31 2.29 -18.47
C THR A 143 3.58 3.13 -17.24
N LEU A 144 2.62 3.26 -16.33
CA LEU A 144 2.75 4.12 -15.15
C LEU A 144 3.92 3.70 -14.26
N ARG A 145 4.04 2.41 -13.97
CA ARG A 145 5.01 1.86 -13.01
C ARG A 145 6.43 1.77 -13.55
N TYR A 146 6.60 1.36 -14.81
CA TYR A 146 7.92 1.01 -15.34
C TYR A 146 8.42 1.92 -16.46
N LEU A 147 7.53 2.54 -17.24
CA LEU A 147 7.93 3.33 -18.42
C LEU A 147 7.83 4.84 -18.19
N GLY A 148 6.92 5.26 -17.32
CA GLY A 148 6.72 6.64 -16.91
C GLY A 148 7.68 7.09 -15.82
N GLN A 149 7.43 8.30 -15.34
CA GLN A 149 8.17 8.93 -14.24
C GLN A 149 7.56 8.55 -12.88
N ALA A 150 7.33 7.26 -12.63
CA ALA A 150 6.89 6.83 -11.30
C ALA A 150 7.93 7.24 -10.26
N GLY A 151 7.46 7.73 -9.11
CA GLY A 151 8.35 8.08 -8.00
C GLY A 151 9.13 6.86 -7.51
N GLU A 152 10.30 7.11 -6.92
CA GLU A 152 11.02 6.06 -6.22
C GLU A 152 10.19 5.55 -5.02
N PRO A 153 10.21 4.24 -4.71
CA PRO A 153 9.59 3.72 -3.51
C PRO A 153 10.22 4.38 -2.29
N LEU A 154 9.41 4.63 -1.27
CA LEU A 154 9.88 5.20 -0.01
C LEU A 154 10.24 4.07 0.94
N ASP A 155 11.19 4.30 1.83
CA ASP A 155 11.23 3.54 3.07
C ASP A 155 10.24 4.13 4.09
N PHE A 156 10.03 3.45 5.21
CA PHE A 156 9.09 3.87 6.25
C PHE A 156 9.44 5.22 6.86
N SER A 157 10.72 5.52 7.03
CA SER A 157 11.17 6.77 7.63
C SER A 157 10.88 7.96 6.72
N HIS A 158 11.19 7.86 5.43
CA HIS A 158 10.88 8.88 4.44
C HIS A 158 9.37 9.06 4.24
N PHE A 159 8.60 7.96 4.28
CA PHE A 159 7.14 8.05 4.28
C PHE A 159 6.61 8.84 5.48
N CYS A 160 7.06 8.55 6.69
CA CYS A 160 6.65 9.27 7.90
C CYS A 160 7.03 10.75 7.85
N ALA A 161 8.21 11.08 7.32
CA ALA A 161 8.64 12.46 7.13
C ALA A 161 7.71 13.21 6.16
N LEU A 162 7.47 12.64 4.97
CA LEU A 162 6.58 13.23 3.97
C LEU A 162 5.14 13.43 4.50
N VAL A 163 4.61 12.46 5.25
CA VAL A 163 3.31 12.57 5.91
C VAL A 163 3.29 13.73 6.91
N SER A 164 4.33 13.84 7.74
CA SER A 164 4.44 14.88 8.77
C SER A 164 4.58 16.27 8.18
N GLU A 165 5.38 16.43 7.12
CA GLU A 165 5.56 17.68 6.37
C GLU A 165 4.24 18.20 5.78
N ASN A 166 3.30 17.30 5.48
CA ASN A 166 1.98 17.64 4.94
C ASN A 166 0.89 17.73 6.03
N GLY A 167 1.28 17.86 7.30
CA GLY A 167 0.37 18.12 8.42
C GLY A 167 -0.52 16.92 8.81
N LEU A 168 -0.06 15.71 8.49
CA LEU A 168 -0.69 14.44 8.86
C LEU A 168 0.24 13.64 9.78
N HIS A 169 -0.30 12.66 10.48
CA HIS A 169 0.43 11.81 11.41
C HIS A 169 0.15 10.34 11.17
N TYR A 170 1.21 9.53 11.25
CA TYR A 170 1.10 8.08 11.18
C TYR A 170 0.43 7.52 12.43
N VAL A 171 -0.65 6.75 12.24
CA VAL A 171 -1.38 6.08 13.32
C VAL A 171 -0.91 4.63 13.47
N GLY A 172 -0.87 3.86 12.38
CA GLY A 172 -0.51 2.44 12.39
C GLY A 172 -0.84 1.77 11.07
N ASP A 173 -0.63 0.46 10.98
CA ASP A 173 -1.11 -0.33 9.85
C ASP A 173 -2.60 -0.71 10.04
N VAL A 174 -3.36 -0.84 8.95
CA VAL A 174 -4.76 -1.31 9.00
C VAL A 174 -4.88 -2.72 9.57
N ILE A 175 -3.78 -3.50 9.51
CA ILE A 175 -3.62 -4.79 10.17
C ILE A 175 -2.64 -4.59 11.34
N PRO A 176 -3.13 -4.31 12.57
CA PRO A 176 -2.25 -3.89 13.68
C PRO A 176 -1.14 -4.89 14.00
N GLN A 177 -1.40 -6.19 13.86
CA GLN A 177 -0.41 -7.23 14.13
C GLN A 177 0.80 -7.20 13.19
N TYR A 178 0.69 -6.58 12.00
CA TYR A 178 1.84 -6.44 11.09
C TYR A 178 2.91 -5.50 11.65
N GLU A 179 2.58 -4.65 12.63
CA GLU A 179 3.56 -3.79 13.29
C GLU A 179 4.23 -4.46 14.49
N LEU A 180 3.81 -5.68 14.86
CA LEU A 180 4.28 -6.38 16.06
C LEU A 180 5.32 -7.45 15.68
N PRO A 181 6.58 -7.33 16.12
CA PRO A 181 7.63 -8.32 15.83
C PRO A 181 7.24 -9.76 16.22
N GLN A 182 6.58 -9.93 17.38
CA GLN A 182 6.06 -11.20 17.88
C GLN A 182 5.08 -11.91 16.93
N HIS A 183 4.43 -11.18 16.02
CA HIS A 183 3.56 -11.77 15.00
C HIS A 183 4.35 -12.66 14.02
N TYR A 184 5.64 -12.37 13.83
CA TYR A 184 6.53 -13.05 12.89
C TYR A 184 7.43 -14.10 13.56
N GLY A 185 7.22 -14.37 14.85
CA GLY A 185 7.92 -15.41 15.61
C GLY A 185 9.06 -14.89 16.48
N ASP A 186 9.50 -15.77 17.38
CA ASP A 186 10.45 -15.46 18.47
C ASP A 186 11.80 -14.92 17.95
N GLU A 187 12.25 -15.39 16.77
CA GLU A 187 13.50 -14.92 16.16
C GLU A 187 13.44 -13.44 15.75
N ILE A 188 12.34 -13.02 15.10
CA ILE A 188 12.12 -11.63 14.70
C ILE A 188 11.88 -10.75 15.93
N GLU A 189 11.15 -11.25 16.92
CA GLU A 189 10.95 -10.56 18.18
C GLU A 189 12.28 -10.29 18.91
N ALA A 190 13.13 -11.31 19.01
CA ALA A 190 14.45 -11.19 19.62
C ALA A 190 15.33 -10.17 18.88
N ALA A 191 15.37 -10.23 17.54
CA ALA A 191 16.12 -9.27 16.74
C ALA A 191 15.65 -7.81 16.94
N CYS A 192 14.34 -7.60 17.10
CA CYS A 192 13.78 -6.26 17.35
C CYS A 192 13.97 -5.76 18.79
N ARG A 193 14.26 -6.64 19.76
CA ARG A 193 14.36 -6.31 21.19
C ARG A 193 15.56 -5.40 21.51
N GLU A 194 16.63 -5.49 20.72
CA GLU A 194 17.84 -4.67 20.91
C GLU A 194 17.63 -3.19 20.53
N SER A 195 16.52 -2.88 19.85
CA SER A 195 16.20 -1.53 19.36
C SER A 195 15.12 -0.81 20.20
N VAL A 196 14.67 -1.38 21.33
CA VAL A 196 13.49 -0.93 22.10
C VAL A 196 13.56 0.53 22.57
N ASP A 197 14.75 1.10 22.77
CA ASP A 197 14.94 2.50 23.19
C ASP A 197 14.91 3.51 22.01
N GLN A 198 14.70 3.06 20.78
CA GLN A 198 14.63 3.91 19.60
C GLN A 198 13.20 4.40 19.32
N SER A 199 13.08 5.43 18.47
CA SER A 199 11.77 5.96 18.09
C SER A 199 10.94 4.90 17.35
N ARG A 200 9.59 5.01 17.43
CA ARG A 200 8.67 4.12 16.71
C ARG A 200 9.02 3.99 15.23
N THR A 201 9.41 5.10 14.59
CA THR A 201 9.81 5.13 13.19
C THR A 201 11.00 4.23 12.91
N VAL A 202 12.04 4.28 13.75
CA VAL A 202 13.23 3.44 13.55
C VAL A 202 12.92 1.97 13.80
N ASN A 203 12.14 1.65 14.84
CA ASN A 203 11.73 0.27 15.12
C ASN A 203 10.91 -0.34 13.98
N GLN A 204 9.96 0.42 13.44
CA GLN A 204 9.15 -0.03 12.30
C GLN A 204 9.97 -0.13 11.00
N GLN A 205 10.92 0.77 10.77
CA GLN A 205 11.86 0.66 9.65
C GLN A 205 12.74 -0.58 9.78
N HIS A 206 13.24 -0.88 10.98
CA HIS A 206 14.03 -2.08 11.23
C HIS A 206 13.23 -3.36 10.96
N LEU A 207 11.97 -3.40 11.42
CA LEU A 207 11.06 -4.51 11.13
C LEU A 207 10.82 -4.67 9.62
N ASP A 208 10.64 -3.57 8.88
CA ASP A 208 10.49 -3.62 7.41
C ASP A 208 11.72 -4.23 6.72
N ASN A 209 12.91 -3.89 7.22
CA ASN A 209 14.16 -4.41 6.69
C ASN A 209 14.28 -5.92 6.93
N LEU A 210 13.98 -6.39 8.14
CA LEU A 210 14.03 -7.82 8.50
C LEU A 210 13.04 -8.64 7.67
N LEU A 211 11.86 -8.09 7.40
CA LEU A 211 10.78 -8.81 6.70
C LEU A 211 10.84 -8.68 5.18
N GLY A 212 11.75 -7.87 4.63
CA GLY A 212 11.75 -7.59 3.20
C GLY A 212 10.45 -6.93 2.74
N ARG A 213 9.83 -6.08 3.58
CA ARG A 213 8.46 -5.60 3.35
C ARG A 213 8.37 -4.83 2.03
N SER A 214 7.41 -5.19 1.19
CA SER A 214 7.16 -4.58 -0.13
C SER A 214 5.95 -3.65 -0.15
N GLN A 215 5.05 -3.77 0.82
CA GLN A 215 3.82 -2.99 0.89
C GLN A 215 3.39 -2.74 2.33
N ARG A 216 2.78 -1.58 2.56
CA ARG A 216 2.05 -1.23 3.78
C ARG A 216 0.65 -0.72 3.43
N PHE A 217 -0.27 -0.85 4.38
CA PHE A 217 -1.56 -0.17 4.31
C PHE A 217 -1.72 0.63 5.59
N SER A 218 -1.43 1.92 5.49
CA SER A 218 -1.21 2.80 6.63
C SER A 218 -2.42 3.66 6.94
N LEU A 219 -2.69 3.83 8.22
CA LEU A 219 -3.68 4.75 8.77
C LEU A 219 -2.99 6.07 9.14
N LEU A 220 -3.55 7.18 8.67
CA LEU A 220 -3.08 8.55 8.96
C LEU A 220 -4.21 9.39 9.57
N SER A 221 -3.85 10.42 10.35
CA SER A 221 -4.80 11.37 10.91
C SER A 221 -4.26 12.80 10.95
N ALA A 222 -5.13 13.79 11.10
CA ALA A 222 -4.75 15.20 11.27
C ALA A 222 -4.48 15.61 12.73
N VAL A 223 -4.77 14.74 13.70
CA VAL A 223 -4.62 15.04 15.13
C VAL A 223 -3.21 14.72 15.58
N GLN A 224 -2.47 15.74 16.03
CA GLN A 224 -1.17 15.60 16.67
C GLN A 224 -1.35 15.55 18.20
N GLY A 225 -0.82 14.52 18.87
CA GLY A 225 -0.27 14.74 20.21
C GLY A 225 -1.04 14.31 21.46
N GLU A 226 -2.21 13.67 21.40
CA GLU A 226 -2.79 13.02 22.62
C GLU A 226 -2.84 11.49 22.54
N HIS A 227 -2.69 10.91 21.35
CA HIS A 227 -2.87 9.48 21.09
C HIS A 227 -1.83 8.91 20.13
N THR A 228 -0.55 9.29 20.24
CA THR A 228 0.50 8.47 19.61
C THR A 228 0.38 7.08 20.23
N PRO A 229 0.01 6.03 19.47
CA PRO A 229 -0.22 4.73 20.06
C PRO A 229 1.06 4.26 20.73
N PRO A 230 0.97 3.67 21.94
CA PRO A 230 2.13 3.07 22.58
C PRO A 230 2.72 1.99 21.64
N PRO A 231 4.04 1.73 21.74
CA PRO A 231 4.71 0.74 20.90
C PRO A 231 4.16 -0.68 21.11
N GLN A 232 3.53 -0.94 22.25
CA GLN A 232 2.82 -2.18 22.55
C GLN A 232 1.34 -1.87 22.82
N PRO A 233 0.42 -2.75 22.39
CA PRO A 233 -1.00 -2.54 22.62
C PRO A 233 -1.32 -2.56 24.11
N ASP A 234 -2.15 -1.61 24.56
CA ASP A 234 -2.71 -1.64 25.90
C ASP A 234 -3.82 -2.69 25.96
N LEU A 235 -3.50 -3.85 26.54
CA LEU A 235 -4.42 -4.97 26.64
C LEU A 235 -5.62 -4.67 27.54
N SER A 236 -5.57 -3.64 28.39
CA SER A 236 -6.71 -3.24 29.22
C SER A 236 -7.87 -2.68 28.39
N LEU A 237 -7.58 -2.16 27.19
CA LEU A 237 -8.58 -1.62 26.28
C LEU A 237 -9.34 -2.72 25.52
N LEU A 238 -8.86 -3.97 25.54
CA LEU A 238 -9.48 -5.09 24.82
C LEU A 238 -10.95 -5.32 25.19
N GLY A 239 -11.34 -5.00 26.42
CA GLY A 239 -12.73 -5.09 26.88
C GLY A 239 -13.69 -4.10 26.22
N GLN A 240 -13.17 -3.10 25.50
CA GLN A 240 -13.94 -2.06 24.82
C GLN A 240 -14.29 -2.42 23.37
N PHE A 241 -13.71 -3.50 22.83
CA PHE A 241 -13.90 -3.91 21.45
C PHE A 241 -15.00 -4.97 21.32
N HIS A 242 -15.65 -4.98 20.16
CA HIS A 242 -16.47 -6.11 19.74
C HIS A 242 -15.56 -7.21 19.17
N TRP A 243 -15.80 -8.45 19.61
CA TRP A 243 -15.03 -9.60 19.20
C TRP A 243 -15.80 -10.44 18.20
N ALA A 244 -15.17 -10.74 17.07
CA ALA A 244 -15.65 -11.71 16.10
C ALA A 244 -14.56 -12.75 15.85
N GLY A 245 -14.93 -14.02 15.76
CA GLY A 245 -13.99 -15.09 15.46
C GLY A 245 -14.67 -16.22 14.71
N ASN A 246 -13.93 -16.85 13.80
CA ASN A 246 -14.42 -18.00 13.04
C ASN A 246 -13.84 -19.27 13.67
N PHE A 247 -14.64 -19.91 14.54
CA PHE A 247 -14.24 -21.12 15.24
C PHE A 247 -14.99 -22.33 14.68
N ARG A 248 -14.25 -23.35 14.26
CA ARG A 248 -14.82 -24.68 14.00
C ARG A 248 -14.63 -25.57 15.22
N ARG A 249 -15.72 -26.19 15.66
CA ARG A 249 -15.65 -27.20 16.72
C ARG A 249 -15.02 -28.47 16.14
N MET A 250 -13.85 -28.84 16.64
CA MET A 250 -13.25 -30.14 16.39
C MET A 250 -13.71 -31.07 17.51
N VAL A 251 -14.34 -32.20 17.15
CA VAL A 251 -14.68 -33.26 18.10
C VAL A 251 -13.55 -34.27 18.03
N ASN A 252 -12.78 -34.40 19.12
CA ASN A 252 -11.81 -35.48 19.23
C ASN A 252 -12.57 -36.81 19.41
N GLU A 253 -11.97 -37.94 19.04
CA GLU A 253 -12.59 -39.28 19.09
C GLU A 253 -13.13 -39.69 20.49
N GLU A 254 -12.78 -38.96 21.55
CA GLU A 254 -13.23 -39.15 22.93
C GLU A 254 -14.40 -38.24 23.37
N GLY A 255 -15.03 -37.48 22.46
CA GLY A 255 -16.24 -36.69 22.77
C GLY A 255 -16.01 -35.41 23.60
N ALA A 256 -14.77 -35.06 23.94
CA ALA A 256 -14.43 -33.78 24.57
C ALA A 256 -14.06 -32.72 23.52
N GLY A 257 -14.87 -31.67 23.41
CA GLY A 257 -14.61 -30.57 22.47
C GLY A 257 -13.43 -29.71 22.92
N ARG A 258 -12.44 -29.51 22.04
CA ARG A 258 -11.44 -28.45 22.18
C ARG A 258 -11.60 -27.46 21.05
N HIS A 259 -11.56 -26.17 21.39
CA HIS A 259 -11.50 -25.09 20.40
C HIS A 259 -10.05 -24.90 19.97
N ARG A 260 -9.78 -24.94 18.66
CA ARG A 260 -8.53 -24.45 18.08
C ARG A 260 -8.86 -23.32 17.10
N PRO A 261 -8.17 -22.17 17.17
CA PRO A 261 -8.23 -21.18 16.10
C PRO A 261 -7.58 -21.76 14.83
N HIS A 262 -8.12 -21.39 13.67
CA HIS A 262 -7.51 -21.61 12.36
C HIS A 262 -6.41 -20.58 12.10
#